data_AF-A0A317VM15-F1
#
_entry.id   AF-A0A317VM15-F1
#
_cell.length_a   1.000
_cell.length_b   1.000
_cell.length_c   1.000
_cell.angle_alpha   90.00
_cell.angle_beta   90.00
_cell.angle_gamma   90.00
#
_symmetry.space_group_name_H-M   'P 1'
#
loop_
_entity.id
_entity.type
_entity.pdbx_description
1 polymer ?
#
loop_
_entity_poly.entity_id
_entity_poly.type
_entity_poly.pdbx_seq_one_letter_code
_entity_poly.pdbx_strand_id
1 'polypeptide(L)'
;MTSSDRLPRNETEWRGWAASHEVSNSTIHDAPLTSGSNINHQQYLLLHVLWKSSMARQLKLEEFGLKEWKQKADKLLATLQSWDRYHQSFTSNTILEGTFALAKKYQSEASGSLDERFRPDVTFTPVAHRTRGKVGGLERKMRDIQLQTPTKSTGMIPDTPGEESPFNSPGPGEISNQVYPQTEDEQIVNSALVDFLNALSIHFPEACDWTLHRKSFKADFEHASYEARSDGYLKGESPGKGRALIEVKPMLREKKRIPICMQEAAQMVAWIKSDPDSTGVLNLPGRRLHVSQDRHLIYLIFAEYDDAYIQYLNNTLPPGPSPFLRMREFGPWNTLNRSDMISLGGTLLAIALRAYADAKSNN
;
A
#
# COMPACT_ATOMS: atom_id res chain seq x y z
N MET A 1 27.98 -3.12 -5.08
CA MET A 1 26.64 -2.50 -4.90
C MET A 1 26.87 -1.02 -4.80
N THR A 2 26.63 -0.30 -5.88
CA THR A 2 26.75 1.16 -5.94
C THR A 2 25.66 1.82 -5.12
N SER A 3 25.90 3.04 -4.65
CA SER A 3 24.95 3.86 -3.88
C SER A 3 23.61 4.15 -4.59
N SER A 4 23.47 3.75 -5.86
CA SER A 4 22.31 4.03 -6.74
C SER A 4 21.12 3.10 -6.56
N ASP A 5 21.29 1.93 -5.92
CA ASP A 5 20.29 0.85 -6.01
C ASP A 5 19.42 0.71 -4.75
N ARG A 6 19.57 1.62 -3.78
CA ARG A 6 18.93 1.52 -2.46
C ARG A 6 18.59 2.88 -1.90
N LEU A 7 17.41 2.98 -1.28
CA LEU A 7 16.98 4.17 -0.57
C LEU A 7 17.80 4.39 0.72
N PRO A 8 17.92 5.64 1.20
CA PRO A 8 18.61 5.97 2.43
C PRO A 8 18.10 5.20 3.65
N ARG A 9 19.00 4.57 4.42
CA ARG A 9 18.65 3.77 5.60
C ARG A 9 18.84 4.51 6.92
N ASN A 10 19.63 5.58 6.88
CA ASN A 10 19.99 6.42 8.01
C ASN A 10 20.15 7.87 7.55
N GLU A 11 20.22 8.78 8.52
CA GLU A 11 20.32 10.21 8.27
C GLU A 11 21.59 10.59 7.49
N THR A 12 22.73 9.92 7.72
CA THR A 12 23.96 10.19 6.97
C THR A 12 23.79 9.88 5.49
N GLU A 13 23.21 8.71 5.16
CA GLU A 13 22.89 8.35 3.78
C GLU A 13 21.87 9.33 3.17
N TRP A 14 20.86 9.74 3.95
CA TRP A 14 19.85 10.69 3.49
C TRP A 14 20.46 12.06 3.18
N ARG A 15 21.35 12.58 4.05
CA ARG A 15 22.06 13.85 3.81
C ARG A 15 22.91 13.79 2.55
N GLY A 16 23.56 12.65 2.29
CA GLY A 16 24.31 12.43 1.05
C GLY A 16 23.42 12.50 -0.19
N TRP A 17 22.25 11.86 -0.14
CA TRP A 17 21.27 11.92 -1.23
C TRP A 17 20.63 13.30 -1.39
N ALA A 18 20.32 13.97 -0.30
CA ALA A 18 19.76 15.32 -0.30
C ALA A 18 20.73 16.32 -0.93
N ALA A 19 22.04 16.19 -0.65
CA ALA A 19 23.07 17.00 -1.27
C ALA A 19 23.20 16.72 -2.77
N SER A 20 23.18 15.44 -3.18
CA SER A 20 23.31 15.07 -4.60
C SER A 20 22.10 15.45 -5.45
N HIS A 21 20.94 15.67 -4.82
CA HIS A 21 19.70 16.07 -5.49
C HIS A 21 19.31 17.53 -5.22
N GLU A 22 20.20 18.31 -4.59
CA GLU A 22 20.05 19.75 -4.33
C GLU A 22 18.83 20.12 -3.45
N VAL A 23 18.51 19.27 -2.47
CA VAL A 23 17.35 19.47 -1.55
C VAL A 23 17.74 19.54 -0.07
N SER A 24 19.03 19.62 0.27
CA SER A 24 19.51 19.62 1.67
C SER A 24 18.92 20.70 2.57
N ASN A 25 18.56 21.85 2.01
CA ASN A 25 18.04 23.01 2.75
C ASN A 25 16.57 23.30 2.40
N SER A 26 15.90 22.37 1.74
CA SER A 26 14.52 22.53 1.29
C SER A 26 13.60 21.67 2.14
N THR A 27 12.39 22.16 2.40
CA THR A 27 11.32 21.32 2.98
C THR A 27 10.27 20.98 1.93
N ILE A 28 9.41 20.01 2.24
CA ILE A 28 8.23 19.70 1.42
C ILE A 28 7.28 20.90 1.26
N HIS A 29 7.39 21.92 2.13
CA HIS A 29 6.59 23.14 2.08
C HIS A 29 7.20 24.20 1.15
N ASP A 30 8.53 24.29 1.10
CA ASP A 30 9.24 25.33 0.32
C ASP A 30 9.43 24.97 -1.16
N ALA A 31 9.51 23.67 -1.47
CA ALA A 31 9.89 23.21 -2.80
C ALA A 31 8.69 23.23 -3.78
N PRO A 32 8.84 23.81 -4.99
CA PRO A 32 7.85 23.64 -6.04
C PRO A 32 7.83 22.17 -6.47
N LEU A 33 6.82 21.42 -6.06
CA LEU A 33 6.69 20.03 -6.47
C LEU A 33 6.29 19.95 -7.94
N THR A 34 7.06 19.21 -8.74
CA THR A 34 6.72 18.93 -10.13
C THR A 34 5.45 18.08 -10.19
N SER A 35 4.49 18.52 -11.02
CA SER A 35 3.27 17.74 -11.28
C SER A 35 3.66 16.43 -11.96
N GLY A 36 3.05 15.31 -11.55
CA GLY A 36 3.35 14.02 -12.16
C GLY A 36 2.70 12.83 -11.47
N SER A 37 2.56 11.73 -12.23
CA SER A 37 2.01 10.44 -11.78
C SER A 37 2.93 9.64 -10.90
N ASN A 38 4.16 10.09 -10.66
CA ASN A 38 5.21 9.33 -9.99
C ASN A 38 5.90 10.22 -8.98
N ILE A 39 6.24 9.66 -7.83
CA ILE A 39 7.17 10.30 -6.91
C ILE A 39 8.59 10.24 -7.47
N ASN A 40 9.25 11.38 -7.58
CA ASN A 40 10.66 11.47 -7.96
C ASN A 40 11.59 11.51 -6.73
N HIS A 41 12.91 11.40 -6.94
CA HIS A 41 13.88 11.34 -5.84
C HIS A 41 13.88 12.60 -4.96
N GLN A 42 13.74 13.79 -5.55
CA GLN A 42 13.65 15.04 -4.78
C GLN A 42 12.41 15.03 -3.88
N GLN A 43 11.24 14.74 -4.44
CA GLN A 43 9.99 14.61 -3.70
C GLN A 43 10.10 13.58 -2.57
N TYR A 44 10.67 12.41 -2.83
CA TYR A 44 10.90 11.39 -1.81
C TYR A 44 11.80 11.87 -0.67
N LEU A 45 12.89 12.55 -0.98
CA LEU A 45 13.81 13.06 0.03
C LEU A 45 13.14 14.12 0.92
N LEU A 46 12.31 14.98 0.33
CA LEU A 46 11.50 15.96 1.05
C LEU A 46 10.43 15.32 1.96
N LEU A 47 10.08 14.05 1.78
CA LEU A 47 9.21 13.35 2.73
C LEU A 47 9.95 12.90 4.00
N HIS A 48 11.27 13.08 4.09
CA HIS A 48 12.11 12.67 5.22
C HIS A 48 11.91 11.19 5.59
N VAL A 49 12.00 10.31 4.59
CA VAL A 49 11.82 8.87 4.77
C VAL A 49 13.15 8.14 4.77
N LEU A 50 13.29 7.20 5.70
CA LEU A 50 14.38 6.24 5.78
C LEU A 50 13.82 4.82 5.58
N TRP A 51 14.45 4.01 4.74
CA TRP A 51 14.00 2.65 4.45
C TRP A 51 14.96 1.61 5.02
N LYS A 52 14.48 0.68 5.84
CA LYS A 52 15.32 -0.40 6.39
C LYS A 52 14.69 -1.76 6.13
N SER A 53 15.33 -2.53 5.27
CA SER A 53 14.92 -3.89 4.93
C SER A 53 15.57 -4.92 5.84
N SER A 54 14.82 -5.94 6.21
CA SER A 54 15.28 -7.05 7.04
C SER A 54 14.59 -8.35 6.60
N MET A 55 15.24 -9.48 6.87
CA MET A 55 14.67 -10.79 6.58
C MET A 55 13.44 -11.05 7.45
N ALA A 56 12.48 -11.83 6.96
CA ALA A 56 11.28 -12.25 7.71
C ALA A 56 11.59 -12.75 9.14
N ARG A 57 12.64 -13.58 9.29
CA ARG A 57 13.09 -14.12 10.60
C ARG A 57 13.59 -13.07 11.60
N GLN A 58 13.87 -11.85 11.15
CA GLN A 58 14.32 -10.75 12.00
C GLN A 58 13.16 -9.93 12.54
N LEU A 59 11.92 -10.21 12.14
CA LEU A 59 10.72 -9.59 12.69
C LEU A 59 10.54 -10.03 14.15
N LYS A 60 10.69 -9.08 15.07
CA LYS A 60 10.41 -9.26 16.49
C LYS A 60 9.02 -8.71 16.80
N LEU A 61 8.07 -9.59 17.03
CA LEU A 61 6.66 -9.23 17.17
C LEU A 61 6.39 -8.33 18.40
N GLU A 62 7.21 -8.43 19.43
CA GLU A 62 7.15 -7.57 20.61
C GLU A 62 7.43 -6.09 20.29
N GLU A 63 8.33 -5.79 19.35
CA GLU A 63 8.65 -4.40 18.92
C GLU A 63 7.40 -3.72 18.31
N PHE A 64 6.45 -4.51 17.80
CA PHE A 64 5.24 -4.04 17.14
C PHE A 64 3.96 -4.37 17.92
N GLY A 65 4.08 -4.80 19.19
CA GLY A 65 2.93 -5.14 20.03
C GLY A 65 2.06 -6.27 19.45
N LEU A 66 2.66 -7.24 18.76
CA LEU A 66 1.99 -8.38 18.12
C LEU A 66 2.23 -9.72 18.84
N LYS A 67 3.13 -9.79 19.83
CA LYS A 67 3.55 -11.06 20.46
C LYS A 67 2.37 -11.85 21.05
N GLU A 68 1.56 -11.22 21.89
CA GLU A 68 0.40 -11.87 22.53
C GLU A 68 -0.70 -12.18 21.51
N TRP A 69 -0.93 -11.26 20.57
CA TRP A 69 -1.89 -11.43 19.48
C TRP A 69 -1.52 -12.60 18.56
N LYS A 70 -0.23 -12.81 18.29
CA LYS A 70 0.26 -13.96 17.53
C LYS A 70 -0.03 -15.28 18.25
N GLN A 71 0.18 -15.33 19.56
CA GLN A 71 -0.17 -16.51 20.35
C GLN A 71 -1.67 -16.80 20.31
N LYS A 72 -2.53 -15.76 20.40
CA LYS A 72 -3.98 -15.91 20.24
C LYS A 72 -4.35 -16.38 18.82
N ALA A 73 -3.79 -15.76 17.79
CA ALA A 73 -4.03 -16.08 16.40
C ALA A 73 -3.64 -17.53 16.06
N ASP A 74 -2.48 -18.00 16.53
CA ASP A 74 -2.02 -19.37 16.29
C ASP A 74 -2.95 -20.40 16.93
N LYS A 75 -3.42 -20.14 18.15
CA LYS A 75 -4.41 -20.99 18.82
C LYS A 75 -5.72 -21.04 18.05
N LEU A 76 -6.20 -19.90 17.53
CA LEU A 76 -7.42 -19.82 16.73
C LEU A 76 -7.27 -20.58 15.40
N LEU A 77 -6.19 -20.34 14.66
CA LEU A 77 -5.92 -21.01 13.39
C LEU A 77 -5.80 -22.53 13.54
N ALA A 78 -5.22 -23.02 14.65
CA ALA A 78 -5.14 -24.44 14.95
C ALA A 78 -6.51 -25.13 15.11
N THR A 79 -7.60 -24.37 15.29
CA THR A 79 -8.97 -24.93 15.35
C THR A 79 -9.62 -25.05 13.97
N LEU A 80 -9.06 -24.43 12.93
CA LEU A 80 -9.66 -24.39 11.60
C LEU A 80 -9.18 -25.55 10.73
N GLN A 81 -10.08 -26.49 10.43
CA GLN A 81 -9.80 -27.58 9.49
C GLN A 81 -9.38 -27.08 8.09
N SER A 82 -9.93 -25.95 7.64
CA SER A 82 -9.57 -25.33 6.35
C SER A 82 -8.12 -24.81 6.32
N TRP A 83 -7.57 -24.42 7.47
CA TRP A 83 -6.17 -24.01 7.61
C TRP A 83 -5.23 -25.20 7.49
N ASP A 84 -5.58 -26.34 8.11
CA ASP A 84 -4.83 -27.59 7.92
C ASP A 84 -4.87 -28.08 6.48
N ARG A 85 -6.03 -27.99 5.81
CA ARG A 85 -6.16 -28.30 4.37
C ARG A 85 -5.30 -27.35 3.53
N TYR A 86 -5.24 -26.06 3.86
CA TYR A 86 -4.35 -25.12 3.19
C TYR A 86 -2.88 -25.56 3.31
N HIS A 87 -2.43 -25.99 4.50
CA HIS A 87 -1.07 -26.51 4.68
C HIS A 87 -0.77 -27.77 3.83
N GLN A 88 -1.74 -28.67 3.74
CA GLN A 88 -1.62 -29.90 2.93
C GLN A 88 -1.58 -29.58 1.42
N SER A 89 -2.19 -28.48 1.00
CA SER A 89 -2.20 -28.06 -0.41
C SER A 89 -0.81 -27.75 -0.99
N PHE A 90 0.20 -27.51 -0.15
CA PHE A 90 1.58 -27.26 -0.62
C PHE A 90 2.30 -28.54 -1.09
N THR A 91 1.79 -29.71 -0.70
CA THR A 91 2.31 -31.02 -1.14
C THR A 91 1.35 -31.74 -2.07
N SER A 92 0.15 -31.18 -2.27
CA SER A 92 -0.87 -31.73 -3.17
C SER A 92 -0.74 -31.14 -4.58
N ASN A 93 -1.03 -31.95 -5.59
CA ASN A 93 -1.14 -31.48 -6.98
C ASN A 93 -2.51 -30.86 -7.30
N THR A 94 -3.45 -30.91 -6.35
CA THR A 94 -4.80 -30.37 -6.50
C THR A 94 -5.11 -29.34 -5.42
N ILE A 95 -5.92 -28.35 -5.77
CA ILE A 95 -6.46 -27.39 -4.81
C ILE A 95 -7.50 -28.12 -3.96
N LEU A 96 -7.28 -28.14 -2.64
CA LEU A 96 -8.19 -28.76 -1.70
C LEU A 96 -9.35 -27.82 -1.40
N GLU A 97 -10.57 -28.36 -1.35
CA GLU A 97 -11.77 -27.61 -0.95
C GLU A 97 -11.61 -27.02 0.46
N GLY A 98 -12.09 -25.80 0.64
CA GLY A 98 -12.07 -25.07 1.91
C GLY A 98 -11.96 -23.55 1.72
N THR A 99 -11.96 -22.81 2.83
CA THR A 99 -11.92 -21.33 2.84
C THR A 99 -10.71 -20.74 2.11
N PHE A 100 -9.59 -21.45 2.07
CA PHE A 100 -8.34 -21.00 1.45
C PHE A 100 -8.17 -21.46 -0.02
N ALA A 101 -9.15 -22.14 -0.61
CA ALA A 101 -9.02 -22.71 -1.96
C ALA A 101 -8.80 -21.64 -3.03
N LEU A 102 -9.57 -20.55 -2.99
CA LEU A 102 -9.41 -19.42 -3.92
C LEU A 102 -8.08 -18.69 -3.71
N ALA A 103 -7.71 -18.43 -2.46
CA ALA A 103 -6.39 -17.88 -2.13
C ALA A 103 -5.26 -18.73 -2.74
N LYS A 104 -5.33 -20.06 -2.61
CA LYS A 104 -4.32 -20.98 -3.18
C LYS A 104 -4.31 -20.97 -4.72
N LYS A 105 -5.48 -20.85 -5.36
CA LYS A 105 -5.61 -20.68 -6.81
C LYS A 105 -4.86 -19.44 -7.27
N TYR A 106 -5.23 -18.27 -6.73
CA TYR A 106 -4.64 -17.00 -7.16
C TYR A 106 -3.18 -16.83 -6.73
N GLN A 107 -2.73 -17.43 -5.61
CA GLN A 107 -1.31 -17.49 -5.28
C GLN A 107 -0.49 -18.21 -6.35
N SER A 108 -1.03 -19.30 -6.92
CA SER A 108 -0.40 -20.03 -8.02
C SER A 108 -0.34 -19.18 -9.29
N GLU A 109 -1.44 -18.52 -9.65
CA GLU A 109 -1.50 -17.63 -10.82
C GLU A 109 -0.56 -16.40 -10.67
N ALA A 110 -0.56 -15.75 -9.50
CA ALA A 110 0.33 -14.65 -9.17
C ALA A 110 1.80 -15.04 -9.31
N SER A 111 2.15 -16.28 -8.94
CA SER A 111 3.52 -16.80 -9.10
C SER A 111 3.93 -17.04 -10.56
N GLY A 112 2.97 -17.08 -11.48
CA GLY A 112 3.16 -17.19 -12.92
C GLY A 112 3.24 -15.84 -13.65
N SER A 113 2.89 -14.73 -13.00
CA SER A 113 2.87 -13.40 -13.63
C SER A 113 4.20 -13.05 -14.30
N LEU A 114 4.09 -12.49 -15.50
CA LEU A 114 5.20 -12.06 -16.36
C LEU A 114 5.21 -10.53 -16.58
N ASP A 115 4.20 -9.81 -16.09
CA ASP A 115 4.13 -8.36 -16.23
C ASP A 115 5.19 -7.66 -15.37
N GLU A 116 6.03 -6.84 -16.01
CA GLU A 116 7.10 -6.06 -15.38
C GLU A 116 6.84 -4.54 -15.41
N ARG A 117 5.66 -4.11 -15.89
CA ARG A 117 5.31 -2.71 -16.03
C ARG A 117 4.96 -2.11 -14.67
N PHE A 118 5.77 -1.16 -14.21
CA PHE A 118 5.46 -0.38 -13.03
C PHE A 118 4.39 0.67 -13.36
N ARG A 119 3.27 0.64 -12.65
CA ARG A 119 2.22 1.66 -12.71
C ARG A 119 2.12 2.33 -11.35
N PRO A 120 2.23 3.66 -11.31
CA PRO A 120 2.22 4.37 -10.05
C PRO A 120 0.81 4.73 -9.58
N ASP A 121 0.65 4.82 -8.27
CA ASP A 121 -0.60 5.15 -7.59
C ASP A 121 -0.52 6.46 -6.79
N VAL A 122 0.42 7.33 -7.16
CA VAL A 122 0.68 8.60 -6.47
C VAL A 122 0.72 9.76 -7.47
N THR A 123 -0.14 10.77 -7.32
CA THR A 123 -0.17 11.94 -8.20
C THR A 123 0.17 13.22 -7.44
N PHE A 124 1.23 13.92 -7.85
CA PHE A 124 1.63 15.22 -7.31
C PHE A 124 1.04 16.37 -8.13
N THR A 125 0.62 17.45 -7.46
CA THR A 125 0.02 18.64 -8.08
C THR A 125 0.46 19.95 -7.37
N PRO A 126 0.84 21.01 -8.11
CA PRO A 126 1.10 22.34 -7.55
C PRO A 126 -0.18 23.04 -7.05
N VAL A 127 -0.10 23.84 -5.99
CA VAL A 127 -1.27 24.55 -5.42
C VAL A 127 -1.78 25.68 -6.34
N ALA A 128 -0.93 26.25 -7.21
CA ALA A 128 -1.28 27.39 -8.08
C ALA A 128 -2.38 27.10 -9.13
N HIS A 129 -2.71 25.84 -9.42
CA HIS A 129 -3.64 25.46 -10.49
C HIS A 129 -5.12 25.31 -10.08
N ARG A 130 -5.54 25.80 -8.90
CA ARG A 130 -6.98 25.86 -8.53
C ARG A 130 -7.75 26.93 -9.33
N THR A 131 -8.01 26.70 -10.62
CA THR A 131 -9.13 27.38 -11.30
C THR A 131 -10.44 26.69 -10.93
N ARG A 132 -11.18 27.36 -10.05
CA ARG A 132 -12.36 26.91 -9.27
C ARG A 132 -13.61 26.52 -10.08
N GLY A 133 -13.52 26.34 -11.41
CA GLY A 133 -14.65 26.07 -12.31
C GLY A 133 -14.79 24.63 -12.83
N LYS A 134 -13.75 23.79 -12.76
CA LYS A 134 -13.77 22.43 -13.37
C LYS A 134 -13.94 21.26 -12.38
N VAL A 135 -13.75 21.48 -11.08
CA VAL A 135 -13.77 20.41 -10.06
C VAL A 135 -15.17 19.84 -9.82
N GLY A 136 -16.21 20.69 -9.80
CA GLY A 136 -17.59 20.23 -9.58
C GLY A 136 -18.16 19.35 -10.71
N GLY A 137 -17.67 19.51 -11.94
CA GLY A 137 -18.02 18.64 -13.07
C GLY A 137 -17.27 17.31 -13.06
N LEU A 138 -16.07 17.29 -12.48
CA LEU A 138 -15.22 16.11 -12.37
C LEU A 138 -15.72 15.15 -11.28
N GLU A 139 -16.08 15.67 -10.10
CA GLU A 139 -16.66 14.85 -9.01
C GLU A 139 -17.95 14.12 -9.42
N ARG A 140 -18.79 14.76 -10.25
CA ARG A 140 -20.03 14.17 -10.75
C ARG A 140 -19.75 13.06 -11.77
N LYS A 141 -18.83 13.28 -12.71
CA LYS A 141 -18.39 12.27 -13.68
C LYS A 141 -17.65 11.09 -13.03
N MET A 142 -16.93 11.34 -11.94
CA MET A 142 -16.21 10.28 -11.19
C MET A 142 -17.15 9.31 -10.47
N ARG A 143 -18.31 9.78 -9.96
CA ARG A 143 -19.32 8.88 -9.37
C ARG A 143 -19.99 8.00 -10.43
N ASP A 144 -20.26 8.54 -11.62
CA ASP A 144 -20.95 7.80 -12.69
C ASP A 144 -20.08 6.69 -13.29
N ILE A 145 -18.75 6.86 -13.33
CA ILE A 145 -17.81 5.82 -13.84
C ILE A 145 -17.67 4.66 -12.85
N GLN A 146 -17.80 4.92 -11.55
CA GLN A 146 -17.70 3.90 -10.49
C GLN A 146 -18.92 2.96 -10.45
N LEU A 147 -20.02 3.30 -11.13
CA LEU A 147 -21.30 2.58 -11.15
C LEU A 147 -21.57 1.78 -12.43
N GLN A 148 -20.72 1.85 -13.46
CA GLN A 148 -20.96 1.11 -14.70
C GLN A 148 -20.48 -0.35 -14.59
N THR A 149 -21.42 -1.26 -14.32
CA THR A 149 -21.30 -2.68 -14.68
C THR A 149 -21.27 -2.83 -16.21
N PRO A 150 -20.43 -3.70 -16.79
CA PRO A 150 -20.42 -3.95 -18.22
C PRO A 150 -21.77 -4.54 -18.64
N THR A 151 -22.58 -3.76 -19.35
CA THR A 151 -23.81 -4.29 -19.95
C THR A 151 -23.43 -4.98 -21.26
N LYS A 152 -23.58 -6.31 -21.25
CA LYS A 152 -23.73 -7.27 -22.36
C LYS A 152 -23.05 -6.90 -23.69
N SER A 153 -22.01 -7.67 -24.02
CA SER A 153 -21.55 -7.89 -25.39
C SER A 153 -22.70 -8.46 -26.22
N THR A 154 -23.14 -7.71 -27.23
CA THR A 154 -23.86 -8.27 -28.37
C THR A 154 -22.86 -8.27 -29.52
N GLY A 155 -22.30 -9.43 -29.81
CA GLY A 155 -21.35 -9.61 -30.90
C GLY A 155 -22.02 -9.36 -32.23
N MET A 156 -21.45 -8.44 -33.01
CA MET A 156 -21.55 -8.31 -34.46
C MET A 156 -20.32 -7.50 -34.90
N ILE A 157 -19.39 -8.12 -35.62
CA ILE A 157 -18.35 -7.41 -36.37
C ILE A 157 -18.96 -7.05 -37.73
N PRO A 158 -18.86 -5.79 -38.17
CA PRO A 158 -18.58 -5.58 -39.60
C PRO A 158 -17.42 -4.62 -39.84
N ASP A 159 -16.58 -5.04 -40.80
CA ASP A 159 -15.50 -4.27 -41.43
C ASP A 159 -16.00 -2.99 -42.09
N THR A 160 -15.29 -1.86 -41.89
CA THR A 160 -15.07 -0.82 -42.91
C THR A 160 -13.93 0.12 -42.49
N PRO A 161 -13.04 0.55 -43.42
CA PRO A 161 -11.83 1.28 -43.09
C PRO A 161 -12.01 2.80 -43.12
N GLY A 162 -11.49 3.47 -42.09
CA GLY A 162 -11.21 4.90 -42.08
C GLY A 162 -12.41 5.78 -41.75
N GLU A 163 -12.55 6.16 -40.49
CA GLU A 163 -13.03 7.48 -40.09
C GLU A 163 -12.60 7.76 -38.64
N GLU A 164 -12.19 9.00 -38.42
CA GLU A 164 -11.49 9.49 -37.24
C GLU A 164 -12.33 9.32 -35.95
N SER A 165 -11.73 8.74 -34.91
CA SER A 165 -12.33 8.70 -33.57
C SER A 165 -12.57 10.14 -33.06
N PRO A 166 -13.77 10.50 -32.57
CA PRO A 166 -14.08 11.86 -32.09
C PRO A 166 -13.41 12.25 -30.76
N PHE A 167 -12.45 11.46 -30.26
CA PHE A 167 -11.81 11.67 -28.96
C PHE A 167 -10.38 12.21 -29.07
N ASN A 168 -10.22 13.36 -29.75
CA ASN A 168 -9.05 14.21 -29.57
C ASN A 168 -9.47 15.56 -29.01
N SER A 169 -9.69 15.59 -27.69
CA SER A 169 -9.66 16.84 -26.91
C SER A 169 -8.36 16.89 -26.12
N PRO A 170 -7.52 17.93 -26.25
CA PRO A 170 -6.33 18.09 -25.42
C PRO A 170 -6.79 18.54 -24.02
N GLY A 171 -7.10 17.58 -23.16
CA GLY A 171 -7.26 17.81 -21.73
C GLY A 171 -5.89 18.04 -21.07
N PRO A 172 -5.81 18.80 -19.95
CA PRO A 172 -4.56 18.95 -19.22
C PRO A 172 -4.02 17.56 -18.88
N GLY A 173 -2.71 17.35 -19.02
CA GLY A 173 -2.04 16.06 -18.74
C GLY A 173 -2.30 15.47 -17.35
N GLU A 174 -2.94 16.23 -16.46
CA GLU A 174 -3.47 15.85 -15.16
C GLU A 174 -4.58 14.77 -15.22
N ILE A 175 -5.28 14.60 -16.35
CA ILE A 175 -6.36 13.60 -16.51
C ILE A 175 -5.82 12.23 -16.99
N SER A 176 -4.55 12.15 -17.41
CA SER A 176 -3.98 10.94 -18.00
C SER A 176 -3.89 9.74 -17.04
N ASN A 177 -3.85 9.99 -15.72
CA ASN A 177 -3.69 8.94 -14.71
C ASN A 177 -5.02 8.30 -14.24
N GLN A 178 -6.18 8.77 -14.72
CA GLN A 178 -7.49 8.16 -14.44
C GLN A 178 -7.86 7.03 -15.43
N VAL A 179 -6.99 6.71 -16.41
CA VAL A 179 -7.33 5.83 -17.55
C VAL A 179 -6.53 4.52 -17.59
N TYR A 180 -5.58 4.29 -16.69
CA TYR A 180 -4.85 3.02 -16.65
C TYR A 180 -5.48 2.06 -15.64
N PRO A 181 -6.34 1.11 -16.05
CA PRO A 181 -6.80 0.07 -15.16
C PRO A 181 -5.60 -0.73 -14.63
N GLN A 182 -5.71 -1.29 -13.43
CA GLN A 182 -4.75 -2.29 -12.94
C GLN A 182 -4.59 -3.35 -14.02
N THR A 183 -3.36 -3.82 -14.24
CA THR A 183 -3.15 -4.91 -15.20
C THR A 183 -3.84 -6.16 -14.69
N GLU A 184 -4.18 -7.07 -15.60
CA GLU A 184 -4.78 -8.36 -15.24
C GLU A 184 -3.92 -9.08 -14.19
N ASP A 185 -2.61 -9.12 -14.42
CA ASP A 185 -1.63 -9.68 -13.48
C ASP A 185 -1.65 -9.00 -12.11
N GLU A 186 -1.77 -7.67 -12.04
CA GLU A 186 -1.84 -6.95 -10.76
C GLU A 186 -3.14 -7.26 -10.00
N GLN A 187 -4.27 -7.39 -10.71
CA GLN A 187 -5.54 -7.81 -10.10
C GLN A 187 -5.49 -9.25 -9.59
N ILE A 188 -4.74 -10.14 -10.26
CA ILE A 188 -4.48 -11.50 -9.78
C ILE A 188 -3.69 -11.48 -8.48
N VAL A 189 -2.63 -10.65 -8.39
CA VAL A 189 -1.86 -10.49 -7.14
C VAL A 189 -2.74 -9.91 -6.02
N ASN A 190 -3.57 -8.91 -6.32
CA ASN A 190 -4.50 -8.32 -5.35
C ASN A 190 -5.51 -9.36 -4.83
N SER A 191 -6.10 -10.13 -5.76
CA SER A 191 -7.04 -11.21 -5.42
C SER A 191 -6.36 -12.27 -4.56
N ALA A 192 -5.14 -12.69 -4.90
CA ALA A 192 -4.37 -13.64 -4.13
C ALA A 192 -4.14 -13.19 -2.68
N LEU A 193 -3.77 -11.92 -2.49
CA LEU A 193 -3.50 -11.37 -1.17
C LEU A 193 -4.80 -11.20 -0.36
N VAL A 194 -5.82 -10.57 -0.93
CA VAL A 194 -7.06 -10.26 -0.21
C VAL A 194 -7.86 -11.52 0.11
N ASP A 195 -7.92 -12.50 -0.80
CA ASP A 195 -8.58 -13.78 -0.52
C ASP A 195 -7.87 -14.50 0.63
N PHE A 196 -6.54 -14.47 0.66
CA PHE A 196 -5.78 -15.06 1.76
C PHE A 196 -6.06 -14.36 3.09
N LEU A 197 -6.03 -13.03 3.09
CA LEU A 197 -6.30 -12.21 4.28
C LEU A 197 -7.72 -12.41 4.82
N ASN A 198 -8.73 -12.43 3.95
CA ASN A 198 -10.11 -12.70 4.35
C ASN A 198 -10.31 -14.14 4.81
N ALA A 199 -9.67 -15.13 4.17
CA ALA A 199 -9.73 -16.51 4.62
C ALA A 199 -9.17 -16.70 6.04
N LEU A 200 -8.17 -15.91 6.43
CA LEU A 200 -7.63 -15.89 7.79
C LEU A 200 -8.61 -15.29 8.82
N SER A 201 -9.40 -14.26 8.46
CA SER A 201 -10.20 -13.50 9.41
C SER A 201 -11.69 -13.84 9.45
N ILE A 202 -12.27 -14.35 8.35
CA ILE A 202 -13.74 -14.46 8.17
C ILE A 202 -14.47 -15.29 9.23
N HIS A 203 -13.78 -16.26 9.84
CA HIS A 203 -14.37 -17.13 10.87
C HIS A 203 -14.20 -16.58 12.29
N PHE A 204 -13.60 -15.40 12.45
CA PHE A 204 -13.29 -14.81 13.74
C PHE A 204 -13.95 -13.42 13.85
N PRO A 205 -15.13 -13.31 14.48
CA PRO A 205 -15.86 -12.04 14.61
C PRO A 205 -15.09 -10.91 15.33
N GLU A 206 -14.06 -11.27 16.10
CA GLU A 206 -13.14 -10.34 16.77
C GLU A 206 -11.94 -9.94 15.90
N ALA A 207 -11.98 -10.18 14.59
CA ALA A 207 -10.98 -9.74 13.64
C ALA A 207 -11.57 -8.68 12.69
N CYS A 208 -10.82 -7.63 12.40
CA CYS A 208 -11.22 -6.66 11.38
C CYS A 208 -11.20 -7.28 9.96
N ASP A 209 -12.12 -6.82 9.11
CA ASP A 209 -12.24 -7.29 7.73
C ASP A 209 -11.25 -6.61 6.78
N TRP A 210 -10.77 -7.37 5.79
CA TRP A 210 -9.94 -6.84 4.70
C TRP A 210 -10.81 -6.51 3.48
N THR A 211 -10.36 -5.57 2.65
CA THR A 211 -11.10 -5.19 1.44
C THR A 211 -10.21 -4.81 0.27
N LEU A 212 -10.69 -5.17 -0.92
CA LEU A 212 -10.20 -4.72 -2.24
C LEU A 212 -10.56 -3.26 -2.55
N HIS A 213 -11.39 -2.62 -1.71
CA HIS A 213 -11.75 -1.21 -1.92
C HIS A 213 -10.49 -0.35 -1.82
N ARG A 214 -10.15 0.34 -2.90
CA ARG A 214 -9.01 1.26 -2.94
C ARG A 214 -9.27 2.46 -2.03
N LYS A 215 -8.25 2.91 -1.30
CA LYS A 215 -8.36 4.08 -0.43
C LYS A 215 -7.43 5.18 -0.89
N SER A 216 -7.96 6.37 -1.12
CA SER A 216 -7.16 7.57 -1.39
C SER A 216 -6.83 8.33 -0.11
N PHE A 217 -5.60 8.82 -0.07
CA PHE A 217 -5.08 9.71 0.96
C PHE A 217 -4.57 10.96 0.28
N LYS A 218 -4.97 12.12 0.81
CA LYS A 218 -4.51 13.40 0.31
C LYS A 218 -3.56 14.05 1.31
N ALA A 219 -2.37 14.41 0.86
CA ALA A 219 -1.40 15.18 1.62
C ALA A 219 -1.37 16.61 1.07
N ASP A 220 -1.86 17.57 1.85
CA ASP A 220 -1.81 18.98 1.53
C ASP A 220 -0.65 19.66 2.29
N PHE A 221 0.22 20.34 1.56
CA PHE A 221 1.33 21.17 2.04
C PHE A 221 1.17 22.60 1.53
N GLU A 222 2.06 23.50 1.94
CA GLU A 222 1.93 24.94 1.66
C GLU A 222 1.90 25.28 0.16
N HIS A 223 2.80 24.70 -0.63
CA HIS A 223 2.93 24.99 -2.06
C HIS A 223 2.54 23.83 -2.98
N ALA A 224 2.25 22.66 -2.42
CA ALA A 224 1.90 21.49 -3.19
C ALA A 224 0.96 20.53 -2.45
N SER A 225 0.32 19.65 -3.20
CA SER A 225 -0.41 18.53 -2.63
C SER A 225 -0.23 17.29 -3.50
N TYR A 226 -0.37 16.11 -2.89
CA TYR A 226 -0.43 14.88 -3.65
C TYR A 226 -1.51 13.94 -3.12
N GLU A 227 -2.02 13.10 -4.01
CA GLU A 227 -2.94 12.02 -3.67
C GLU A 227 -2.24 10.68 -3.88
N ALA A 228 -2.26 9.82 -2.87
CA ALA A 228 -1.75 8.46 -2.93
C ALA A 228 -2.90 7.47 -2.71
N ARG A 229 -2.96 6.40 -3.49
CA ARG A 229 -4.02 5.38 -3.41
C ARG A 229 -3.45 4.02 -3.08
N SER A 230 -4.09 3.30 -2.16
CA SER A 230 -3.78 1.89 -1.87
C SER A 230 -4.61 0.93 -2.73
N ASP A 231 -4.16 -0.32 -2.82
CA ASP A 231 -4.86 -1.40 -3.54
C ASP A 231 -5.90 -2.14 -2.70
N GLY A 232 -5.91 -1.85 -1.40
CA GLY A 232 -6.86 -2.33 -0.42
C GLY A 232 -6.48 -1.84 0.97
N TYR A 233 -7.22 -2.27 1.99
CA TYR A 233 -6.90 -1.97 3.39
C TYR A 233 -7.62 -2.90 4.37
N LEU A 234 -7.13 -2.93 5.61
CA LEU A 234 -7.85 -3.48 6.76
C LEU A 234 -8.83 -2.43 7.27
N LYS A 235 -10.12 -2.76 7.33
CA LYS A 235 -11.17 -1.83 7.75
C LYS A 235 -11.07 -1.49 9.24
N GLY A 236 -11.28 -0.22 9.57
CA GLY A 236 -11.58 0.23 10.92
C GLY A 236 -13.09 0.20 11.21
N GLU A 237 -13.47 0.49 12.46
CA GLU A 237 -14.89 0.53 12.88
C GLU A 237 -15.70 1.61 12.16
N SER A 238 -15.11 2.79 11.93
CA SER A 238 -15.78 3.86 11.20
C SER A 238 -15.58 3.68 9.69
N PRO A 239 -16.63 3.91 8.87
CA PRO A 239 -16.52 3.91 7.41
C PRO A 239 -15.34 4.76 6.95
N GLY A 240 -14.49 4.19 6.09
CA GLY A 240 -13.35 4.90 5.54
C GLY A 240 -12.16 5.07 6.49
N LYS A 241 -12.15 4.54 7.73
CA LYS A 241 -10.91 4.42 8.53
C LYS A 241 -10.17 3.13 8.18
N GLY A 242 -8.85 3.23 8.01
CA GLY A 242 -7.97 2.10 7.70
C GLY A 242 -7.12 1.74 8.92
N ARG A 243 -6.77 0.46 9.07
CA ARG A 243 -5.90 -0.05 10.16
C ARG A 243 -4.59 -0.66 9.65
N ALA A 244 -4.54 -0.97 8.35
CA ALA A 244 -3.36 -1.38 7.59
C ALA A 244 -3.66 -1.13 6.12
N LEU A 245 -2.62 -0.90 5.30
CA LEU A 245 -2.77 -0.73 3.86
C LEU A 245 -2.37 -2.02 3.13
N ILE A 246 -3.01 -2.27 2.00
CA ILE A 246 -2.59 -3.30 1.04
C ILE A 246 -1.97 -2.58 -0.16
N GLU A 247 -0.82 -3.08 -0.59
CA GLU A 247 -0.15 -2.66 -1.81
C GLU A 247 0.24 -3.90 -2.59
N VAL A 248 0.01 -3.91 -3.91
CA VAL A 248 0.42 -5.04 -4.74
C VAL A 248 1.10 -4.61 -6.02
N LYS A 249 1.98 -5.50 -6.50
CA LYS A 249 2.66 -5.34 -7.79
C LYS A 249 2.76 -6.69 -8.50
N PRO A 250 2.58 -6.74 -9.84
CA PRO A 250 2.62 -8.00 -10.59
C PRO A 250 4.04 -8.58 -10.71
N MET A 251 5.07 -7.75 -10.56
CA MET A 251 6.47 -8.16 -10.66
C MET A 251 7.13 -8.43 -9.31
N LEU A 252 8.30 -9.08 -9.35
CA LEU A 252 9.18 -9.18 -8.19
C LEU A 252 9.70 -7.79 -7.78
N ARG A 253 9.70 -7.55 -6.45
CA ARG A 253 10.20 -6.34 -5.80
C ARG A 253 11.53 -5.84 -6.35
N GLU A 254 12.48 -6.75 -6.56
CA GLU A 254 13.84 -6.42 -7.01
C GLU A 254 13.88 -5.73 -8.37
N LYS A 255 12.93 -6.01 -9.26
CA LYS A 255 12.87 -5.40 -10.61
C LYS A 255 12.55 -3.91 -10.57
N LYS A 256 11.79 -3.47 -9.56
CA LYS A 256 11.28 -2.10 -9.42
C LYS A 256 11.40 -1.58 -7.98
N ARG A 257 12.48 -1.97 -7.31
CA ARG A 257 12.71 -1.77 -5.87
C ARG A 257 12.49 -0.34 -5.41
N ILE A 258 13.23 0.60 -6.02
CA ILE A 258 13.22 2.01 -5.66
C ILE A 258 11.83 2.63 -5.86
N PRO A 259 11.21 2.56 -7.05
CA PRO A 259 9.91 3.19 -7.26
C PRO A 259 8.78 2.56 -6.42
N ILE A 260 8.79 1.23 -6.20
CA ILE A 260 7.81 0.58 -5.29
C ILE A 260 7.93 1.16 -3.88
N CYS A 261 9.13 1.21 -3.32
CA CYS A 261 9.32 1.71 -1.96
C CYS A 261 9.04 3.21 -1.81
N MET A 262 9.35 4.01 -2.82
CA MET A 262 9.01 5.43 -2.82
C MET A 262 7.48 5.63 -2.84
N GLN A 263 6.75 4.79 -3.58
CA GLN A 263 5.29 4.79 -3.59
C GLN A 263 4.70 4.38 -2.22
N GLU A 264 5.17 3.27 -1.64
CA GLU A 264 4.75 2.80 -0.30
C GLU A 264 5.04 3.85 0.78
N ALA A 265 6.17 4.56 0.66
CA ALA A 265 6.51 5.68 1.53
C ALA A 265 5.54 6.86 1.36
N ALA A 266 5.26 7.27 0.12
CA ALA A 266 4.34 8.37 -0.16
C ALA A 266 2.91 8.08 0.35
N GLN A 267 2.43 6.84 0.18
CA GLN A 267 1.16 6.37 0.75
C GLN A 267 1.14 6.47 2.27
N MET A 268 2.22 6.01 2.93
CA MET A 268 2.31 6.09 4.39
C MET A 268 2.31 7.55 4.88
N VAL A 269 3.08 8.42 4.24
CA VAL A 269 3.14 9.84 4.61
C VAL A 269 1.81 10.54 4.38
N ALA A 270 1.11 10.23 3.27
CA ALA A 270 -0.22 10.77 3.03
C ALA A 270 -1.23 10.28 4.07
N TRP A 271 -1.13 9.03 4.52
CA TRP A 271 -1.97 8.52 5.59
C TRP A 271 -1.66 9.21 6.93
N ILE A 272 -0.39 9.41 7.29
CA ILE A 272 -0.01 10.15 8.51
C ILE A 272 -0.47 11.60 8.44
N LYS A 273 -0.28 12.28 7.31
CA LYS A 273 -0.69 13.69 7.14
C LYS A 273 -2.20 13.88 7.22
N SER A 274 -2.97 12.97 6.62
CA SER A 274 -4.44 13.07 6.56
C SER A 274 -5.15 12.61 7.84
N ASP A 275 -4.52 11.71 8.59
CA ASP A 275 -5.02 11.18 9.86
C ASP A 275 -3.84 11.05 10.83
N PRO A 276 -3.39 12.13 11.49
CA PRO A 276 -2.15 12.13 12.29
C PRO A 276 -2.26 11.38 13.62
N ASP A 277 -3.46 11.23 14.17
CA ASP A 277 -3.78 10.47 15.40
C ASP A 277 -2.78 10.64 16.56
N SER A 278 -2.28 11.88 16.80
CA SER A 278 -1.14 12.18 17.68
C SER A 278 -1.20 11.50 19.05
N THR A 279 -2.37 11.49 19.68
CA THR A 279 -2.60 10.87 21.00
C THR A 279 -3.35 9.55 20.93
N GLY A 280 -3.56 9.01 19.73
CA GLY A 280 -4.42 7.85 19.50
C GLY A 280 -3.67 6.56 19.23
N VAL A 281 -4.45 5.49 19.10
CA VAL A 281 -3.95 4.12 18.99
C VAL A 281 -3.15 3.87 17.71
N LEU A 282 -3.38 4.64 16.63
CA LEU A 282 -2.63 4.45 15.38
C LEU A 282 -1.16 4.88 15.49
N ASN A 283 -0.81 5.66 16.52
CA ASN A 283 0.57 6.09 16.76
C ASN A 283 1.32 5.15 17.71
N LEU A 284 0.64 4.14 18.27
CA LEU A 284 1.31 3.05 18.97
C LEU A 284 2.16 2.21 17.98
N PRO A 285 3.26 1.60 18.45
CA PRO A 285 4.12 0.79 17.60
C PRO A 285 3.36 -0.25 16.78
N GLY A 286 3.67 -0.27 15.49
CA GLY A 286 3.18 -1.28 14.55
C GLY A 286 1.73 -1.12 14.08
N ARG A 287 1.05 0.01 14.32
CA ARG A 287 -0.33 0.26 13.83
C ARG A 287 -0.41 0.94 12.47
N ARG A 288 0.63 1.66 12.06
CA ARG A 288 0.81 2.11 10.68
C ARG A 288 1.64 1.07 9.93
N LEU A 289 0.99 0.27 9.09
CA LEU A 289 1.70 -0.74 8.32
C LEU A 289 1.11 -0.95 6.92
N HIS A 290 1.96 -1.47 6.04
CA HIS A 290 1.55 -2.11 4.78
C HIS A 290 1.69 -3.63 4.90
N VAL A 291 0.72 -4.34 4.32
CA VAL A 291 0.88 -5.71 3.85
C VAL A 291 1.05 -5.61 2.34
N SER A 292 2.28 -5.80 1.87
CA SER A 292 2.63 -5.61 0.47
C SER A 292 2.93 -6.94 -0.20
N GLN A 293 2.40 -7.18 -1.41
CA GLN A 293 2.71 -8.38 -2.19
C GLN A 293 3.21 -8.04 -3.58
N ASP A 294 4.44 -8.46 -3.84
CA ASP A 294 5.10 -8.31 -5.13
C ASP A 294 5.22 -9.69 -5.76
N ARG A 295 4.35 -9.97 -6.74
CA ARG A 295 4.17 -11.30 -7.35
C ARG A 295 3.81 -12.35 -6.30
N HIS A 296 4.71 -13.28 -6.00
CA HIS A 296 4.51 -14.36 -5.02
C HIS A 296 5.25 -14.11 -3.70
N LEU A 297 5.75 -12.90 -3.47
CA LEU A 297 6.51 -12.53 -2.28
C LEU A 297 5.75 -11.47 -1.48
N ILE A 298 5.45 -11.79 -0.22
CA ILE A 298 4.79 -10.87 0.72
C ILE A 298 5.82 -10.20 1.62
N TYR A 299 5.57 -8.94 1.97
CA TYR A 299 6.36 -8.10 2.86
C TYR A 299 5.44 -7.40 3.87
N LEU A 300 5.93 -7.24 5.10
CA LEU A 300 5.31 -6.42 6.13
C LEU A 300 6.16 -5.18 6.34
N ILE A 301 5.56 -4.00 6.26
CA ILE A 301 6.30 -2.73 6.35
C ILE A 301 5.67 -1.88 7.44
N PHE A 302 6.38 -1.69 8.55
CA PHE A 302 5.91 -0.90 9.68
C PHE A 302 6.51 0.51 9.64
N ALA A 303 5.70 1.51 9.91
CA ALA A 303 6.15 2.89 10.07
C ALA A 303 6.50 3.19 11.53
N GLU A 304 7.69 3.73 11.75
CA GLU A 304 8.16 4.27 13.04
C GLU A 304 8.42 5.76 12.87
N TYR A 305 7.78 6.59 13.69
CA TYR A 305 7.88 8.04 13.69
C TYR A 305 7.42 8.58 15.05
N ASP A 306 7.71 9.84 15.32
CA ASP A 306 7.34 10.54 16.55
C ASP A 306 6.55 11.82 16.25
N ASP A 307 6.17 12.55 17.30
CA ASP A 307 5.44 13.81 17.18
C ASP A 307 6.23 14.89 16.42
N ALA A 308 7.56 14.86 16.47
CA ALA A 308 8.39 15.79 15.71
C ALA A 308 8.19 15.56 14.20
N TYR A 309 8.07 14.32 13.75
CA TYR A 309 7.75 14.04 12.35
C TYR A 309 6.36 14.57 11.93
N ILE A 310 5.35 14.46 12.80
CA ILE A 310 4.03 15.04 12.54
C ILE A 310 4.12 16.58 12.45
N GLN A 311 4.89 17.21 13.34
CA GLN A 311 5.12 18.66 13.31
C GLN A 311 5.84 19.10 12.03
N TYR A 312 6.81 18.32 11.55
CA TYR A 312 7.48 18.55 10.26
C TYR A 312 6.48 18.55 9.10
N LEU A 313 5.63 17.52 9.02
CA LEU A 313 4.61 17.41 7.99
C LEU A 313 3.58 18.57 8.04
N ASN A 314 3.40 19.21 9.19
CA ASN A 314 2.46 20.31 9.40
C ASN A 314 3.09 21.71 9.36
N ASN A 315 4.38 21.83 9.06
CA ASN A 315 5.13 23.09 9.10
C ASN A 315 5.11 23.79 10.49
N THR A 316 5.13 23.00 11.57
CA THR A 316 5.11 23.50 12.96
C THR A 316 6.30 23.01 13.79
N LEU A 317 7.32 22.43 13.15
CA LEU A 317 8.50 21.89 13.83
C LEU A 317 9.38 23.05 14.35
N PRO A 318 9.76 23.06 15.65
CA PRO A 318 10.70 24.05 16.18
C PRO A 318 12.13 23.81 15.65
N PRO A 319 13.05 24.80 15.73
CA PRO A 319 14.45 24.60 15.38
C PRO A 319 15.07 23.43 16.14
N GLY A 320 15.69 22.49 15.42
CA GLY A 320 16.19 21.27 16.00
C GLY A 320 16.67 20.24 14.96
N PRO A 321 16.94 19.00 15.38
CA PRO A 321 17.31 17.93 14.46
C PRO A 321 16.15 17.58 13.52
N SER A 322 16.47 17.18 12.28
CA SER A 322 15.47 16.75 11.31
C SER A 322 14.77 15.45 11.78
N PRO A 323 13.43 15.42 11.87
CA PRO A 323 12.71 14.19 12.16
C PRO A 323 12.58 13.34 10.89
N PHE A 324 12.39 12.03 11.08
CA PHE A 324 12.29 11.07 9.99
C PHE A 324 11.19 10.03 10.23
N LEU A 325 10.49 9.67 9.16
CA LEU A 325 9.72 8.43 9.10
C LEU A 325 10.65 7.28 8.75
N ARG A 326 10.66 6.22 9.56
CA ARG A 326 11.40 4.98 9.27
C ARG A 326 10.42 3.90 8.80
N MET A 327 10.61 3.45 7.58
CA MET A 327 9.90 2.30 6.99
C MET A 327 10.69 1.03 7.27
N ARG A 328 10.22 0.21 8.23
CA ARG A 328 10.79 -1.08 8.64
C ARG A 328 10.16 -2.20 7.83
N GLU A 329 10.82 -2.62 6.76
CA GLU A 329 10.37 -3.72 5.91
C GLU A 329 10.93 -5.06 6.41
N PHE A 330 10.05 -6.05 6.48
CA PHE A 330 10.37 -7.45 6.75
C PHE A 330 9.85 -8.32 5.62
N GLY A 331 10.63 -9.31 5.22
CA GLY A 331 10.28 -10.27 4.18
C GLY A 331 11.53 -10.80 3.46
N PRO A 332 11.38 -11.41 2.28
CA PRO A 332 10.10 -11.87 1.74
C PRO A 332 9.58 -13.10 2.48
N TRP A 333 8.25 -13.28 2.49
CA TRP A 333 7.59 -14.58 2.67
C TRP A 333 7.12 -15.08 1.30
N ASN A 334 7.45 -16.30 0.94
CA ASN A 334 7.07 -16.87 -0.36
C ASN A 334 5.72 -17.58 -0.27
N THR A 335 4.74 -17.17 -1.08
CA THR A 335 3.39 -17.77 -1.11
C THR A 335 3.35 -19.21 -1.58
N LEU A 336 4.44 -19.70 -2.20
CA LEU A 336 4.63 -21.09 -2.58
C LEU A 336 5.33 -21.92 -1.50
N ASN A 337 5.81 -21.29 -0.42
CA ASN A 337 6.48 -21.99 0.68
C ASN A 337 5.53 -22.18 1.87
N ARG A 338 5.33 -23.45 2.27
CA ARG A 338 4.45 -23.82 3.38
C ARG A 338 4.87 -23.18 4.71
N SER A 339 6.16 -23.21 5.04
CA SER A 339 6.67 -22.70 6.32
C SER A 339 6.51 -21.18 6.41
N ASP A 340 6.75 -20.47 5.31
CA ASP A 340 6.56 -19.02 5.24
C ASP A 340 5.10 -18.66 5.48
N MET A 341 4.18 -19.35 4.81
CA MET A 341 2.75 -19.06 4.93
C MET A 341 2.15 -19.45 6.29
N ILE A 342 2.66 -20.49 6.94
CA ILE A 342 2.30 -20.82 8.34
C ILE A 342 2.69 -19.67 9.27
N SER A 343 3.94 -19.22 9.18
CA SER A 343 4.47 -18.17 10.04
C SER A 343 3.76 -16.82 9.80
N LEU A 344 3.57 -16.48 8.53
CA LEU A 344 2.93 -15.24 8.10
C LEU A 344 1.44 -15.23 8.44
N GLY A 345 0.71 -16.33 8.21
CA GLY A 345 -0.73 -16.42 8.43
C GLY A 345 -1.14 -16.05 9.87
N GLY A 346 -0.44 -16.61 10.85
CA GLY A 346 -0.65 -16.24 12.25
C GLY A 346 -0.35 -14.77 12.55
N THR A 347 0.65 -14.18 11.87
CA THR A 347 1.02 -12.77 12.04
C THR A 347 -0.03 -11.83 11.44
N LEU A 348 -0.57 -12.17 10.27
CA LEU A 348 -1.62 -11.40 9.61
C LEU A 348 -2.96 -11.45 10.37
N LEU A 349 -3.34 -12.62 10.88
CA LEU A 349 -4.52 -12.71 11.77
C LEU A 349 -4.30 -11.93 13.07
N ALA A 350 -3.09 -11.97 13.65
CA ALA A 350 -2.76 -11.17 14.83
C ALA A 350 -2.95 -9.67 14.60
N ILE A 351 -2.57 -9.16 13.42
CA ILE A 351 -2.80 -7.76 13.04
C ILE A 351 -4.30 -7.44 13.01
N ALA A 352 -5.12 -8.32 12.42
CA ALA A 352 -6.56 -8.11 12.33
C ALA A 352 -7.27 -8.16 13.70
N LEU A 353 -6.89 -9.10 14.57
CA LEU A 353 -7.40 -9.22 15.94
C LEU A 353 -7.02 -8.01 16.81
N ARG A 354 -5.75 -7.57 16.71
CA ARG A 354 -5.28 -6.39 17.43
C ARG A 354 -6.01 -5.14 16.97
N ALA A 355 -6.18 -4.97 15.66
CA ALA A 355 -6.90 -3.82 15.11
C ALA A 355 -8.36 -3.73 15.61
N TYR A 356 -9.02 -4.88 15.79
CA TYR A 356 -10.36 -4.95 16.37
C TYR A 356 -10.35 -4.50 17.84
N ALA A 357 -9.42 -5.03 18.64
CA ALA A 357 -9.32 -4.68 20.05
C ALA A 357 -8.91 -3.21 20.29
N ASP A 358 -7.98 -2.68 19.47
CA ASP A 358 -7.60 -1.26 19.48
C ASP A 358 -8.81 -0.36 19.18
N ALA A 359 -9.78 -0.81 18.37
CA ALA A 359 -10.99 -0.05 18.08
C ALA A 359 -11.98 -0.07 19.26
N LYS A 360 -12.13 -1.21 19.93
CA LYS A 360 -13.00 -1.36 21.11
C LYS A 360 -12.51 -0.61 22.34
N SER A 361 -11.20 -0.45 22.49
CA SER A 361 -10.58 0.22 23.66
C SER A 361 -10.71 1.76 23.62
N ASN A 362 -11.14 2.32 22.49
CA ASN A 362 -11.34 3.77 22.28
C ASN A 362 -12.80 4.22 22.37
N ASN A 363 -13.72 3.29 22.70
CA ASN A 363 -15.10 3.59 23.13
C ASN A 363 -15.18 3.38 24.64
#